data_AF-A0A0C9Y2X7-F1
#
_entry.id   AF-A0A0C9Y2X7-F1
#
_cell.length_a   1.000
_cell.length_b   1.000
_cell.length_c   1.000
_cell.angle_alpha   90.00
_cell.angle_beta   90.00
_cell.angle_gamma   90.00
#
_symmetry.space_group_name_H-M   'P 1'
#
loop_
_entity.id
_entity.type
_entity.pdbx_description
1 polymer ?
#
loop_
_entity_poly.entity_id
_entity_poly.type
_entity_poly.pdbx_seq_one_letter_code
_entity_poly.pdbx_strand_id
1 'polypeptide(L)'
;MSDKHVFQGAQNFLISGSTFNTADTINYYTSAGNRTISDAPIPVKPNSSIRFTGRVDVLAKLKEHFTAESNDKLHRRKFFLLYGMGGIGKTQICLRFIEEMADCY
;
A
#
# COMPACT_ATOMS: atom_id res chain seq x y z
N MET A 1 2.98 9.52 33.96
CA MET A 1 3.24 9.55 32.51
C MET A 1 4.51 8.74 32.29
N SER A 2 4.49 7.71 31.44
CA SER A 2 5.63 6.82 31.22
C SER A 2 6.55 7.42 30.14
N ASP A 3 7.86 7.47 30.40
CA ASP A 3 8.84 7.85 29.40
C ASP A 3 8.84 6.82 28.25
N LYS A 4 8.81 7.31 27.01
CA LYS A 4 8.82 6.46 25.81
C LYS A 4 10.26 6.23 25.37
N HIS A 5 10.77 5.03 25.56
CA HIS A 5 12.10 4.66 25.11
C HIS A 5 12.08 4.29 23.61
N VAL A 6 12.40 5.26 22.76
CA VAL A 6 12.42 5.11 21.29
C VAL A 6 13.57 4.23 20.80
N PHE A 7 14.67 4.18 21.55
CA PHE A 7 15.92 3.51 21.13
C PHE A 7 16.52 2.64 22.24
N GLN A 8 15.68 1.91 22.98
CA GLN A 8 16.18 1.04 24.05
C GLN A 8 17.08 -0.06 23.47
N GLY A 9 18.37 -0.03 23.81
CA GLY A 9 19.36 -1.02 23.36
C GLY A 9 20.01 -0.75 21.99
N ALA A 10 19.77 0.40 21.36
CA ALA A 10 20.45 0.76 20.11
C ALA A 10 21.91 1.17 20.38
N GLN A 11 22.84 0.70 19.54
CA GLN A 11 24.27 1.06 19.58
C GLN A 11 24.81 1.37 18.19
N ASN A 12 25.86 2.19 18.10
CA ASN A 12 26.57 2.56 16.87
C ASN A 12 25.73 3.29 15.80
N PHE A 13 25.06 4.39 16.14
CA PHE A 13 24.38 5.24 15.15
C PHE A 13 24.93 6.68 15.14
N LEU A 14 24.99 7.26 13.94
CA LEU A 14 25.27 8.67 13.70
C LEU A 14 24.03 9.28 13.06
N ILE A 15 23.44 10.28 13.70
CA ILE A 15 22.32 11.05 13.16
C ILE A 15 22.72 12.52 13.19
N SER A 16 22.64 13.19 12.04
CA SER A 16 22.90 14.62 11.94
C SER A 16 21.76 15.30 11.19
N GLY A 17 21.26 16.41 11.73
CA GLY A 17 20.26 17.27 11.07
C GLY A 17 18.83 16.73 10.98
N SER A 18 18.43 15.75 11.81
CA SER A 18 17.11 15.12 11.75
C SER A 18 16.21 15.42 12.95
N THR A 19 14.89 15.33 12.76
CA THR A 19 13.87 15.44 13.82
C THR A 19 13.14 14.10 13.99
N PHE A 20 13.05 13.60 15.22
CA PHE A 20 12.31 12.38 15.57
C PHE A 20 10.96 12.74 16.17
N ASN A 21 9.89 12.21 15.57
CA ASN A 21 8.54 12.33 16.09
C ASN A 21 8.10 10.98 16.68
N THR A 22 7.78 10.95 17.98
CA THR A 22 7.34 9.73 18.69
C THR A 22 5.86 9.84 19.03
N ALA A 23 5.03 9.01 18.41
CA ALA A 23 3.59 8.94 18.68
C ALA A 23 3.24 7.69 19.51
N ASP A 24 2.31 7.81 20.48
CA ASP A 24 1.77 6.66 21.23
C ASP A 24 0.90 5.74 20.37
N THR A 25 0.29 6.30 19.33
CA THR A 25 -0.64 5.58 18.48
C THR A 25 -0.52 6.15 17.07
N ILE A 26 -0.21 5.28 16.11
CA ILE A 26 -0.26 5.60 14.68
C ILE A 26 -1.62 5.07 14.19
N ASN A 27 -2.60 5.97 14.08
CA ASN A 27 -3.89 5.61 13.52
C ASN A 27 -3.77 5.51 12.00
N TYR A 28 -3.78 4.28 11.48
CA TYR A 28 -3.98 4.04 10.05
C TYR A 28 -5.46 4.32 9.75
N TYR A 29 -5.76 5.52 9.27
CA TYR A 29 -7.09 5.84 8.79
C TYR A 29 -7.28 5.25 7.38
N THR A 30 -7.78 4.02 7.31
CA THR A 30 -8.47 3.52 6.11
C THR A 30 -9.63 4.48 5.84
N SER A 31 -9.71 5.00 4.63
CA SER A 31 -10.51 6.15 4.24
C SER A 31 -12.01 6.02 4.58
N ALA A 32 -12.42 6.49 5.76
CA ALA A 32 -13.83 6.76 6.10
C ALA A 32 -13.96 7.62 7.38
N GLY A 33 -13.24 8.74 7.49
CA GLY A 33 -13.45 9.63 8.65
C GLY A 33 -12.56 10.86 8.70
N ASN A 34 -13.10 11.98 8.20
CA ASN A 34 -12.81 13.40 8.51
C ASN A 34 -11.45 13.79 9.14
N ARG A 35 -10.49 14.02 8.22
CA ARG A 35 -9.46 15.10 8.13
C ARG A 35 -9.09 15.93 9.37
N THR A 36 -7.79 15.94 9.69
CA THR A 36 -7.04 17.11 10.14
C THR A 36 -5.84 17.34 9.20
N ILE A 37 -5.49 18.61 9.00
CA ILE A 37 -5.06 19.20 7.72
C ILE A 37 -3.54 19.11 7.49
N SER A 38 -3.16 18.43 6.40
CA SER A 38 -2.09 18.90 5.51
C SER A 38 -2.80 19.52 4.31
N ASP A 39 -2.49 20.78 3.96
CA ASP A 39 -3.27 21.59 3.03
C ASP A 39 -3.17 21.14 1.55
N ALA A 40 -2.40 20.07 1.28
CA ALA A 40 -2.42 19.39 0.00
C ALA A 40 -3.54 18.33 0.01
N PRO A 41 -4.54 18.41 -0.89
CA PRO A 41 -5.52 17.35 -1.04
C PRO A 41 -4.80 16.07 -1.44
N ILE A 42 -4.76 15.07 -0.56
CA ILE A 42 -4.34 13.72 -0.95
C ILE A 42 -5.43 13.19 -1.89
N PRO A 43 -5.13 12.91 -3.16
CA PRO A 43 -6.13 12.38 -4.08
C PRO A 43 -6.60 11.02 -3.57
N VAL A 44 -7.92 10.87 -3.36
CA VAL A 44 -8.51 9.59 -2.96
C VAL A 44 -8.43 8.63 -4.15
N LYS A 45 -7.95 7.40 -3.91
CA LYS A 45 -7.99 6.33 -4.93
C LYS A 45 -9.46 6.08 -5.30
N PRO A 46 -9.86 6.19 -6.58
CA PRO A 46 -11.20 5.80 -6.99
C PRO A 46 -11.38 4.28 -6.87
N ASN A 47 -12.63 3.85 -6.71
CA ASN A 47 -12.97 2.43 -6.84
C ASN A 47 -12.94 1.98 -8.29
N SER A 48 -12.82 0.67 -8.52
CA SER A 48 -13.08 0.09 -9.82
C SER A 48 -14.53 0.35 -10.23
N SER A 49 -14.74 0.54 -11.52
CA SER A 49 -16.07 0.73 -12.07
C SER A 49 -16.88 -0.54 -11.92
N ILE A 50 -18.13 -0.43 -11.47
CA ILE A 50 -19.07 -1.57 -11.44
C ILE A 50 -19.34 -2.17 -12.82
N ARG A 51 -19.04 -1.42 -13.89
CA ARG A 51 -19.18 -1.86 -15.28
C ARG A 51 -17.91 -2.54 -15.81
N PHE A 52 -16.82 -2.53 -15.02
CA PHE A 52 -15.61 -3.24 -15.37
C PHE A 52 -15.82 -4.73 -15.07
N THR A 53 -15.93 -5.53 -16.15
CA THR A 53 -16.17 -6.96 -16.09
C THR A 53 -15.11 -7.73 -16.88
N GLY A 54 -14.98 -9.03 -16.60
CA GLY A 54 -13.98 -9.89 -17.24
C GLY A 54 -12.56 -9.70 -16.70
N ARG A 55 -11.55 -10.07 -17.50
CA ARG A 55 -10.10 -10.02 -17.13
C ARG A 55 -9.73 -10.81 -15.88
N VAL A 56 -10.53 -11.83 -15.55
CA VAL A 56 -10.33 -12.74 -14.42
C VAL A 56 -8.99 -13.47 -14.55
N ASP A 57 -8.58 -13.80 -15.77
CA ASP A 57 -7.29 -14.42 -16.09
C ASP A 57 -6.11 -13.51 -15.72
N VAL A 58 -6.20 -12.21 -16.03
CA VAL A 58 -5.17 -11.23 -15.69
C VAL A 58 -5.13 -10.97 -14.19
N LEU A 59 -6.30 -10.87 -13.55
CA LEU A 59 -6.41 -10.73 -12.10
C LEU A 59 -5.80 -11.93 -11.39
N ALA A 60 -6.10 -13.16 -11.83
CA ALA A 60 -5.53 -14.38 -11.26
C ALA A 60 -3.99 -14.39 -11.34
N LYS A 61 -3.40 -14.01 -12.48
CA LYS A 61 -1.94 -13.87 -12.64
C LYS A 61 -1.34 -12.82 -11.71
N LEU A 62 -2.04 -11.69 -11.52
CA LEU A 62 -1.62 -10.67 -10.55
C LEU A 62 -1.65 -11.23 -9.13
N LYS A 63 -2.71 -11.94 -8.74
CA LYS A 63 -2.82 -12.57 -7.41
C LYS A 63 -1.67 -13.52 -7.19
N GLU A 64 -1.53 -14.51 -8.06
CA GLU A 64 -0.46 -15.51 -8.00
C GLU A 64 0.93 -14.86 -7.88
N HIS A 65 1.23 -13.86 -8.72
CA HIS A 65 2.53 -13.20 -8.68
C HIS A 65 2.81 -12.55 -7.33
N PHE A 66 1.85 -11.80 -6.78
CA PHE A 66 2.06 -11.05 -5.54
C PHE A 66 1.91 -11.91 -4.28
N THR A 67 1.05 -12.92 -4.27
CA THR A 67 0.81 -13.80 -3.11
C THR A 67 1.70 -15.04 -3.08
N ALA A 68 2.39 -15.41 -4.18
CA ALA A 68 3.30 -16.55 -4.15
C ALA A 68 4.38 -16.33 -3.07
N GLU A 69 4.46 -17.28 -2.13
CA GLU A 69 5.50 -17.32 -1.11
C GLU A 69 6.88 -17.27 -1.78
N SER A 70 7.67 -16.24 -1.46
CA SER A 70 9.03 -16.19 -1.97
C SER A 70 9.89 -17.11 -1.11
N ASN A 71 10.46 -18.14 -1.71
CA ASN A 71 11.54 -18.91 -1.09
C ASN A 71 12.81 -18.07 -0.84
N ASP A 72 12.80 -16.81 -1.28
CA ASP A 72 13.87 -15.84 -1.07
C ASP A 72 13.79 -15.29 0.36
N LYS A 73 14.81 -15.58 1.16
CA LYS A 73 14.92 -15.16 2.58
C LYS A 73 14.91 -13.64 2.75
N LEU A 74 15.18 -12.92 1.67
CA LEU A 74 15.08 -11.48 1.56
C LEU A 74 13.80 -11.21 0.76
N HIS A 75 12.71 -10.79 1.42
CA HIS A 75 11.46 -10.42 0.76
C HIS A 75 11.70 -9.29 -0.27
N ARG A 76 12.06 -9.63 -1.50
CA ARG A 76 12.36 -8.67 -2.57
C ARG A 76 11.08 -8.04 -3.07
N ARG A 77 11.17 -6.75 -3.42
CA ARG A 77 10.07 -6.02 -4.03
C ARG A 77 9.69 -6.66 -5.38
N LYS A 78 8.41 -7.03 -5.51
CA LYS A 78 7.84 -7.62 -6.73
C LYS A 78 7.33 -6.53 -7.68
N PHE A 79 7.40 -6.79 -8.98
CA PHE A 79 6.95 -5.87 -10.03
C PHE A 79 6.16 -6.63 -11.11
N PHE A 80 5.06 -6.06 -11.58
CA PHE A 80 4.22 -6.62 -12.63
C PHE A 80 3.93 -5.57 -13.72
N LEU A 81 4.21 -5.88 -14.99
CA LEU A 81 3.96 -4.99 -16.11
C LEU A 81 2.62 -5.32 -16.78
N LEU A 82 1.70 -4.34 -16.76
CA LEU A 82 0.44 -4.42 -17.49
C LEU A 82 0.46 -3.49 -18.70
N TYR A 83 0.38 -4.05 -19.92
CA TYR A 83 0.47 -3.32 -21.18
C TYR A 83 -0.73 -3.58 -22.10
N GLY A 84 -0.94 -2.72 -23.10
CA GLY A 84 -2.04 -2.81 -24.06
C GLY A 84 -2.54 -1.44 -24.53
N MET A 85 -3.45 -1.43 -25.50
CA MET A 85 -4.02 -0.21 -26.09
C MET A 85 -4.65 0.74 -25.05
N GLY A 86 -4.80 2.02 -25.42
CA GLY A 86 -5.54 3.00 -24.64
C GLY A 86 -6.99 2.55 -24.39
N GLY A 87 -7.56 2.89 -23.24
CA GLY A 87 -8.96 2.58 -22.93
C GLY A 87 -9.30 1.10 -22.63
N ILE A 88 -8.36 0.16 -22.82
CA ILE A 88 -8.62 -1.29 -22.61
C ILE A 88 -8.88 -1.70 -21.14
N GLY A 89 -8.81 -0.75 -20.21
CA GLY A 89 -9.11 -0.99 -18.80
C GLY A 89 -7.92 -1.35 -17.91
N LYS A 90 -6.66 -1.06 -18.32
CA LYS A 90 -5.47 -1.35 -17.49
C LYS A 90 -5.56 -0.77 -16.08
N THR A 91 -5.94 0.50 -15.96
CA THR A 91 -6.16 1.15 -14.66
C THR A 91 -7.28 0.47 -13.88
N GLN A 92 -8.37 0.07 -14.54
CA GLN A 92 -9.49 -0.62 -13.90
C GLN A 92 -9.07 -2.00 -13.34
N ILE A 93 -8.21 -2.74 -14.05
CA ILE A 93 -7.61 -3.99 -13.55
C ILE A 93 -6.84 -3.74 -12.26
N CYS A 94 -5.99 -2.71 -12.21
CA CYS A 94 -5.23 -2.39 -11.00
C CYS A 94 -6.12 -1.99 -9.83
N LEU A 95 -7.14 -1.16 -10.06
CA LEU A 95 -8.09 -0.76 -9.01
C LEU A 95 -8.87 -1.96 -8.46
N ARG A 96 -9.33 -2.84 -9.36
CA ARG A 96 -10.06 -4.07 -9.00
C ARG A 96 -9.18 -5.05 -8.22
N PHE A 97 -7.92 -5.20 -8.63
CA PHE A 97 -6.96 -6.04 -7.91
C PHE A 97 -6.75 -5.56 -6.46
N ILE A 98 -6.60 -4.24 -6.26
CA ILE A 98 -6.42 -3.65 -4.92
C ILE A 98 -7.65 -3.92 -4.05
N GLU A 99 -8.85 -3.75 -4.61
CA GLU A 99 -10.10 -4.06 -3.89
C GLU A 99 -10.17 -5.52 -3.49
N GLU A 100 -9.93 -6.45 -4.41
CA GLU A 100 -9.99 -7.88 -4.11
C GLU A 100 -8.90 -8.35 -3.14
N MET A 101 -7.77 -7.64 -3.05
CA MET A 101 -6.71 -7.93 -2.07
C MET A 101 -6.98 -7.29 -0.71
N ALA A 102 -7.65 -6.14 -0.68
CA ALA A 102 -8.04 -5.50 0.57
C ALA A 102 -9.05 -6.35 1.35
N ASP A 103 -9.92 -7.08 0.65
CA ASP A 103 -10.86 -8.02 1.28
C ASP A 103 -10.18 -9.28 1.86
N CYS A 104 -8.91 -9.54 1.52
CA CYS A 104 -8.18 -10.73 1.94
C CYS A 104 -7.32 -10.54 3.20
N TYR A 105 -7.24 -9.33 3.75
CA TYR A 105 -6.43 -8.97 4.94
C TYR A 105 -7.24 -8.12 5.92
#